data_AF-A0A285U2H4-F1
#
_entry.id   AF-A0A285U2H4-F1
#
_cell.length_a   1.000
_cell.length_b   1.000
_cell.length_c   1.000
_cell.angle_alpha   90.00
_cell.angle_beta   90.00
_cell.angle_gamma   90.00
#
_symmetry.space_group_name_H-M   'P 1'
#
loop_
_entity.id
_entity.type
_entity.pdbx_description
1 polymer ?
#
loop_
_entity_poly.entity_id
_entity_poly.type
_entity_poly.pdbx_seq_one_letter_code
_entity_poly.pdbx_strand_id
1 'polypeptide(L)' 'MGRSIVRFEVFPMNNGSKLIMKEFINQLTDHTPKDLAGWQVCLMHLSNVINDSTIEIPDNEWEKWYEEYKSLVEQYK' A
#
# COMPACT_ATOMS: atom_id res chain seq x y z
N MET A 1 8.54 11.13 -16.42
CA MET A 1 8.12 10.26 -15.30
C MET A 1 7.78 11.16 -14.13
N GLY A 2 6.51 11.20 -13.74
CA GLY A 2 6.07 11.97 -12.58
C GLY A 2 6.68 11.34 -11.33
N ARG A 3 7.50 12.08 -10.60
CA ARG A 3 8.08 11.61 -9.34
C ARG A 3 6.96 11.61 -8.29
N SER A 4 6.49 10.44 -7.89
CA SER A 4 5.79 10.28 -6.60
C SER A 4 6.82 10.24 -5.48
N ILE A 5 6.44 10.73 -4.30
CA ILE A 5 7.27 10.68 -3.09
C ILE A 5 6.56 9.76 -2.12
N VAL A 6 7.26 8.77 -1.57
CA VAL A 6 6.75 7.90 -0.51
C VAL A 6 7.48 8.26 0.78
N ARG A 7 6.72 8.49 1.86
CA ARG A 7 7.25 8.75 3.19
C ARG A 7 6.71 7.71 4.17
N PHE A 8 7.63 7.09 4.91
CA PHE A 8 7.30 6.23 6.04
C PHE A 8 7.52 7.00 7.34
N GLU A 9 6.52 6.98 8.21
CA GLU A 9 6.56 7.56 9.54
C GLU A 9 6.34 6.44 10.56
N VAL A 10 7.29 6.24 11.47
CA VAL A 10 7.21 5.21 12.52
C VAL A 10 7.08 5.90 13.87
N PHE A 11 6.05 5.52 14.62
CA PHE A 11 5.80 6.06 15.96
C PHE A 11 5.86 4.93 16.99
N PRO A 12 6.53 5.14 18.13
CA PRO A 12 6.47 4.20 19.24
C PRO A 12 5.06 4.19 19.84
N MET A 13 4.58 3.02 20.25
CA MET A 13 3.34 2.85 21.01
C MET A 13 3.60 2.01 22.26
N ASN A 14 2.68 2.04 23.23
CA ASN A 14 2.82 1.26 24.48
C ASN A 14 2.98 -0.25 24.23
N ASN A 15 2.44 -0.77 23.12
CA ASN A 15 2.61 -2.15 22.70
C ASN A 15 2.90 -2.19 21.18
N GLY A 16 4.18 -2.11 20.83
CA GLY A 16 4.67 -2.16 19.44
C GLY A 16 4.89 -0.78 18.82
N SER A 17 4.64 -0.67 17.52
CA SER A 17 4.85 0.56 16.77
C SER A 17 3.74 0.79 15.74
N LYS A 18 3.53 2.05 15.38
CA LYS A 18 2.64 2.43 14.27
C LYS A 18 3.48 2.88 13.10
N LEU A 19 3.36 2.17 11.98
CA LEU A 19 3.90 2.59 10.68
C LEU A 19 2.79 3.31 9.91
N ILE A 20 3.08 4.50 9.41
CA ILE A 20 2.22 5.22 8.47
C ILE A 20 3.01 5.41 7.16
N MET A 21 2.54 4.82 6.08
CA MET A 21 3.02 5.10 4.73
C MET A 21 2.16 6.21 4.13
N LYS A 22 2.80 7.24 3.58
CA LYS A 22 2.15 8.32 2.83
C LYS A 22 2.76 8.42 1.45
N GLU A 23 1.95 8.24 0.43
CA GLU A 23 2.33 8.48 -0.95
C GLU A 23 1.79 9.83 -1.43
N PHE A 24 2.67 10.66 -1.97
CA PHE A 24 2.35 11.95 -2.55
C PHE A 24 2.34 11.81 -4.07
N ILE A 25 1.13 11.78 -4.65
CA ILE A 25 0.90 11.54 -6.07
C ILE A 25 0.65 12.88 -6.76
N ASN A 26 1.59 13.31 -7.61
CA ASN A 26 1.49 14.59 -8.32
C ASN A 26 0.55 14.52 -9.54
N GLN A 27 0.45 13.36 -10.16
CA GLN A 27 -0.40 13.12 -11.32
C GLN A 27 -0.90 11.67 -11.25
N LEU A 28 -2.22 11.49 -11.31
CA LEU A 28 -2.82 10.17 -11.46
C LEU A 28 -2.54 9.65 -12.87
N THR A 29 -1.98 8.46 -12.96
CA THR A 29 -1.68 7.78 -14.23
C THR A 29 -2.28 6.38 -14.21
N ASP A 30 -2.24 5.68 -15.34
CA ASP A 30 -2.68 4.28 -15.41
C ASP A 30 -1.80 3.32 -14.57
N HIS A 31 -0.64 3.81 -14.10
CA HIS A 31 0.22 3.09 -13.17
C HIS A 31 -0.19 3.26 -11.70
N THR A 32 -0.88 4.37 -11.35
CA THR A 32 -1.21 4.69 -9.96
C THR A 32 -1.96 3.55 -9.24
N PRO A 33 -3.00 2.92 -9.82
CA PRO A 33 -3.68 1.81 -9.16
C PRO A 33 -2.77 0.59 -8.92
N LYS A 34 -1.80 0.35 -9.81
CA LYS A 34 -0.84 -0.76 -9.69
C LYS A 34 0.13 -0.52 -8.54
N ASP A 35 0.62 0.72 -8.42
CA ASP A 35 1.54 1.13 -7.36
C ASP A 35 0.86 1.05 -5.99
N LEU A 36 -0.38 1.55 -5.88
CA LEU A 36 -1.18 1.46 -4.64
C LEU A 36 -1.46 0.01 -4.22
N ALA A 37 -1.85 -0.85 -5.17
CA ALA A 37 -2.06 -2.28 -4.90
C ALA A 37 -0.77 -2.99 -4.45
N GLY A 38 0.35 -2.65 -5.10
CA GLY A 38 1.67 -3.16 -4.73
C GLY A 38 2.07 -2.77 -3.31
N TRP A 39 1.87 -1.50 -2.93
CA TRP A 39 2.15 -1.04 -1.57
C TRP A 39 1.25 -1.71 -0.53
N GLN A 40 -0.04 -1.85 -0.83
CA GLN A 40 -0.99 -2.50 0.08
C GLN A 40 -0.55 -3.94 0.41
N VAL A 41 -0.25 -4.74 -0.61
CA VAL A 41 0.23 -6.12 -0.43
C VAL A 41 1.60 -6.15 0.27
N CYS A 42 2.52 -5.25 -0.09
CA CYS A 42 3.82 -5.14 0.58
C CYS A 42 3.69 -4.85 2.08
N LEU A 43 2.78 -3.94 2.47
CA LEU A 43 2.51 -3.63 3.87
C LEU A 43 1.85 -4.81 4.61
N MET A 44 1.00 -5.59 3.94
CA MET A 44 0.44 -6.82 4.51
C MET A 44 1.55 -7.84 4.81
N HIS A 45 2.46 -8.10 3.85
CA HIS A 45 3.60 -9.00 4.07
C HIS A 45 4.52 -8.49 5.19
N LEU A 46 4.84 -7.19 5.17
CA LEU A 46 5.66 -6.57 6.21
C LEU A 46 5.04 -6.75 7.59
N SER A 47 3.72 -6.55 7.71
CA SER A 47 2.99 -6.77 8.95
C SER A 47 3.09 -8.23 9.41
N ASN A 48 2.95 -9.20 8.50
CA ASN A 48 3.07 -10.61 8.87
C ASN A 48 4.47 -10.95 9.35
N VAL A 49 5.52 -10.48 8.67
CA VAL A 49 6.91 -10.71 9.05
C VAL A 49 7.24 -10.08 10.40
N ILE A 50 6.82 -8.83 10.65
CA ILE A 50 7.12 -8.13 11.91
C ILE A 50 6.40 -8.78 13.11
N ASN A 51 5.19 -9.28 12.90
CA ASN A 51 4.37 -9.87 13.97
C ASN A 51 4.49 -11.39 14.07
N ASP A 52 5.43 -12.01 13.34
CA ASP A 52 5.61 -13.47 13.26
C ASP A 52 4.29 -14.21 12.95
N SER A 53 3.47 -13.62 12.07
CA SER A 53 2.18 -14.15 11.67
C SER A 53 2.34 -15.09 10.48
N THR A 54 1.76 -16.28 10.59
CA THR A 54 1.73 -17.29 9.51
C THR A 54 0.50 -17.15 8.61
N ILE A 55 -0.20 -16.00 8.66
CA ILE A 55 -1.34 -15.76 7.77
C ILE A 55 -0.80 -15.64 6.35
N GLU A 56 -1.17 -16.58 5.49
CA GLU A 56 -0.83 -16.50 4.07
C GLU A 56 -1.65 -15.40 3.41
N ILE A 57 -0.96 -14.57 2.62
CA ILE A 57 -1.61 -13.58 1.76
C ILE A 57 -1.90 -14.29 0.44
N PRO A 58 -3.17 -14.38 0.00
CA PRO A 58 -3.51 -15.06 -1.25
C PRO A 58 -2.76 -14.45 -2.43
N ASP A 59 -2.34 -15.29 -3.38
CA ASP A 59 -1.67 -14.82 -4.60
C ASP A 59 -2.52 -13.81 -5.39
N ASN A 60 -3.85 -13.92 -5.30
CA ASN A 60 -4.79 -13.04 -5.98
C ASN A 60 -5.14 -11.75 -5.21
N GLU A 61 -4.48 -11.49 -4.07
CA GLU A 61 -4.79 -10.34 -3.23
C GLU A 61 -4.39 -9.03 -3.92
N TRP A 62 -3.31 -9.05 -4.71
CA TRP A 62 -2.90 -7.90 -5.50
C TRP A 62 -3.95 -7.51 -6.54
N GLU A 63 -4.52 -8.46 -7.26
CA GLU A 63 -5.55 -8.22 -8.28
C GLU A 63 -6.82 -7.61 -7.66
N LYS A 64 -7.22 -8.08 -6.47
CA LYS A 64 -8.37 -7.50 -5.74
C LYS A 64 -8.11 -6.03 -5.45
N TRP A 65 -6.97 -5.71 -4.83
CA TRP A 65 -6.64 -4.32 -4.52
C TRP A 65 -6.45 -3.46 -5.76
N TYR A 66 -5.92 -4.02 -6.84
CA TYR A 66 -5.77 -3.33 -8.11
C TYR A 66 -7.12 -2.88 -8.68
N GLU A 67 -8.14 -3.75 -8.73
CA GLU A 67 -9.46 -3.38 -9.24
C GLU A 67 -10.17 -2.36 -8.32
N GLU A 68 -10.01 -2.48 -7.00
CA GLU A 68 -10.51 -1.49 -6.04
C GLU A 68 -9.86 -0.11 -6.26
N TYR A 69 -8.53 -0.05 -6.33
CA TYR A 69 -7.81 1.20 -6.54
C TYR A 69 -8.03 1.77 -7.93
N LYS A 70 -8.25 0.94 -8.95
CA LYS A 70 -8.58 1.39 -10.30
C LYS A 70 -9.92 2.11 -10.29
N SER A 71 -10.94 1.48 -9.68
CA SER A 71 -12.26 2.07 -9.51
C SER A 71 -12.23 3.36 -8.68
N LEU A 72 -11.36 3.42 -7.67
CA LEU A 72 -11.16 4.62 -6.86
C LEU A 72 -10.50 5.75 -7.66
N VAL A 73 -9.36 5.48 -8.31
CA VAL A 73 -8.58 6.46 -9.06
C VAL A 73 -9.37 7.05 -10.23
N GLU A 74 -10.22 6.24 -10.90
CA GLU A 74 -11.11 6.72 -11.95
C GLU A 74 -12.07 7.82 -11.49
N GLN A 75 -12.44 7.86 -10.21
CA GLN A 75 -13.31 8.92 -9.67
C GLN A 75 -12.60 10.26 -9.49
N TYR A 76 -11.26 10.28 -9.52
CA TYR A 76 -10.42 11.47 -9.30
C TYR A 76 -9.61 11.89 -10.52
N LYS A 77 -9.76 11.18 -11.65
CA LYS A 77 -9.25 11.58 -12.96
C LYS A 77 -10.21 12.56 -13.62
#